data_AF-A0A2N3T8P6-F1
#
_entry.id   AF-A0A2N3T8P6-F1
#
_cell.length_a   1.000
_cell.length_b   1.000
_cell.length_c   1.000
_cell.angle_alpha   90.00
_cell.angle_beta   90.00
_cell.angle_gamma   90.00
#
_symmetry.space_group_name_H-M   'P 1'
#
loop_
_entity.id
_entity.type
_entity.pdbx_description
1 polymer ?
#
loop_
_entity_poly.entity_id
_entity_poly.type
_entity_poly.pdbx_seq_one_letter_code
_entity_poly.pdbx_strand_id
1 'polypeptide(L)'
;MGWTSFAYNKARHLDWTAEQALEFCQKEFSTDGYHILRFWFDKATHLTERNAIYLVMKDADGDNFILTVLVDIMEGNIFYKEMDNSMGPIADRCPVAFLEMLPEPTSIYDTEWRKRVIKNRVIYHSQIAEIISPLNI
;
A
#
# COMPACT_ATOMS: atom_id res chain seq x y z
N MET A 1 0.57 13.59 -12.07
CA MET A 1 0.03 13.41 -10.71
C MET A 1 1.08 13.85 -9.70
N GLY A 2 0.70 14.73 -8.78
CA GLY A 2 1.59 15.38 -7.80
C GLY A 2 1.57 14.65 -6.45
N TRP A 3 2.27 15.22 -5.47
CA TRP A 3 2.20 14.77 -4.08
C TRP A 3 0.97 15.38 -3.40
N THR A 4 0.28 14.60 -2.58
CA THR A 4 -0.81 15.07 -1.73
C THR A 4 -0.32 15.19 -0.29
N SER A 5 -0.79 16.19 0.45
CA SER A 5 -0.40 16.37 1.86
C SER A 5 -1.55 16.81 2.76
N PHE A 6 -1.45 16.44 4.04
CA PHE A 6 -2.36 16.87 5.10
C PHE A 6 -1.67 16.83 6.47
N ALA A 7 -2.22 17.58 7.43
CA ALA A 7 -1.71 17.65 8.79
C ALA A 7 -1.82 16.30 9.51
N TYR A 8 -0.72 15.84 10.09
CA TYR A 8 -0.61 14.58 10.81
C TYR A 8 0.41 14.68 11.94
N ASN A 9 -0.06 14.58 13.19
CA ASN A 9 0.74 14.71 14.40
C ASN A 9 0.79 13.44 15.27
N LYS A 10 0.22 12.32 14.80
CA LYS A 10 0.13 11.08 15.58
C LYS A 10 1.44 10.28 15.61
N ALA A 11 2.34 10.45 14.64
CA ALA A 11 3.62 9.74 14.59
C ALA A 11 4.67 10.51 13.80
N ARG A 12 5.95 10.12 13.97
CA ARG A 12 7.06 10.53 13.12
C ARG A 12 7.33 9.49 12.04
N HIS A 13 8.08 9.86 11.01
CA HIS A 13 8.37 9.01 9.85
C HIS A 13 8.84 7.58 10.19
N LEU A 14 9.82 7.45 11.08
CA LEU A 14 10.39 6.17 11.49
C LEU A 14 9.61 5.48 12.63
N ASP A 15 8.69 6.19 13.27
CA ASP A 15 7.90 5.66 14.39
C ASP A 15 6.54 5.15 13.93
N TRP A 16 6.16 5.39 12.67
CA TRP A 16 4.88 4.99 12.12
C TRP A 16 4.68 3.48 12.17
N THR A 17 3.53 3.04 12.66
CA THR A 17 3.22 1.60 12.80
C THR A 17 2.35 1.12 11.65
N ALA A 18 2.28 -0.20 11.47
CA ALA A 18 1.41 -0.82 10.48
C ALA A 18 -0.06 -0.45 10.71
N GLU A 19 -0.51 -0.40 11.97
CA GLU A 19 -1.88 -0.02 12.34
C GLU A 19 -2.21 1.41 11.95
N GLN A 20 -1.29 2.35 12.19
CA GLN A 20 -1.47 3.74 11.80
C GLN A 20 -1.46 3.91 10.28
N ALA A 21 -0.62 3.16 9.57
CA ALA A 21 -0.59 3.13 8.12
C ALA A 21 -1.89 2.54 7.54
N LEU A 22 -2.45 1.49 8.15
CA LEU A 22 -3.73 0.93 7.74
C LEU A 22 -4.89 1.91 8.02
N GLU A 23 -4.93 2.55 9.19
CA GLU A 23 -5.95 3.58 9.52
C GLU A 23 -5.94 4.70 8.48
N PHE A 24 -4.74 5.17 8.11
CA PHE A 24 -4.54 6.13 7.03
C PHE A 24 -5.11 5.62 5.70
N CYS A 25 -4.75 4.41 5.28
CA CYS A 25 -5.23 3.86 4.01
C CYS A 25 -6.73 3.65 3.98
N GLN A 26 -7.32 3.19 5.09
CA GLN A 26 -8.78 3.03 5.20
C GLN A 26 -9.48 4.37 5.02
N LYS A 27 -8.98 5.43 5.65
CA LYS A 27 -9.56 6.77 5.53
C LYS A 27 -9.46 7.34 4.10
N GLU A 28 -8.31 7.20 3.45
CA GLU A 28 -8.05 7.87 2.17
C GLU A 28 -8.47 7.06 0.94
N PHE A 29 -8.47 5.72 1.03
CA PHE A 29 -8.68 4.85 -0.13
C PHE A 29 -9.89 3.91 -0.04
N SER A 30 -10.59 3.85 1.10
CA SER A 30 -11.86 3.11 1.18
C SER A 30 -13.02 4.05 0.85
N THR A 31 -13.26 4.27 -0.43
CA THR A 31 -14.35 5.07 -0.97
C THR A 31 -15.42 4.19 -1.62
N ASP A 32 -16.57 4.76 -1.96
CA ASP A 32 -17.68 4.01 -2.57
C ASP A 32 -17.21 3.22 -3.81
N GLY A 33 -17.28 1.89 -3.72
CA GLY A 33 -16.87 0.95 -4.77
C GLY A 33 -15.42 0.47 -4.69
N TYR A 34 -14.55 1.06 -3.87
CA TYR A 34 -13.16 0.64 -3.70
C TYR A 34 -12.91 0.02 -2.32
N HIS A 35 -12.38 -1.20 -2.31
CA HIS A 35 -12.19 -1.96 -1.07
C HIS A 35 -10.77 -2.49 -0.92
N ILE A 36 -10.17 -2.27 0.25
CA ILE A 36 -8.88 -2.87 0.62
C ILE A 36 -9.11 -4.35 0.98
N LEU A 37 -8.55 -5.27 0.18
CA LEU A 37 -8.60 -6.71 0.42
C LEU A 37 -7.40 -7.23 1.21
N ARG A 38 -6.22 -6.66 0.96
CA ARG A 38 -4.97 -6.98 1.65
C ARG A 38 -4.14 -5.73 1.84
N PHE A 39 -3.35 -5.73 2.90
CA PHE A 39 -2.49 -4.64 3.31
C PHE A 39 -1.12 -5.18 3.68
N TRP A 40 -0.07 -4.49 3.25
CA TRP A 40 1.29 -4.72 3.74
C TRP A 40 2.08 -3.42 3.74
N PHE A 41 2.90 -3.24 4.76
CA PHE A 41 3.64 -2.03 5.07
C PHE A 41 5.14 -2.31 5.11
N ASP A 42 5.87 -1.78 4.13
CA ASP A 42 7.33 -1.70 4.16
C ASP A 42 7.74 -0.42 4.89
N LYS A 43 8.07 -0.59 6.16
CA LYS A 43 8.45 0.52 7.03
C LYS A 43 9.85 1.02 6.69
N ALA A 44 9.99 2.34 6.53
CA ALA A 44 11.29 2.97 6.38
C ALA A 44 12.17 2.75 7.61
N THR A 45 13.46 2.48 7.38
CA THR A 45 14.45 2.28 8.45
C THR A 45 15.39 3.48 8.60
N HIS A 46 15.45 4.33 7.58
CA HIS A 46 16.24 5.56 7.56
C HIS A 46 15.40 6.76 7.08
N LEU A 47 15.71 7.97 7.56
CA LEU A 47 14.97 9.20 7.23
C LEU A 47 15.01 9.58 5.74
N THR A 48 15.93 9.00 4.98
CA THR A 48 16.07 9.21 3.53
C THR A 48 15.25 8.22 2.70
N GLU A 49 14.76 7.16 3.33
CA GLU A 49 13.87 6.18 2.72
C GLU A 49 12.43 6.66 2.82
N ARG A 50 11.55 6.11 1.98
CA ARG A 50 10.11 6.34 2.10
C ARG A 50 9.47 5.13 2.73
N ASN A 51 8.42 5.37 3.49
CA ASN A 51 7.48 4.31 3.84
C ASN A 51 6.76 3.89 2.55
N ALA A 52 6.61 2.58 2.32
CA ALA A 52 5.83 2.06 1.19
C ALA A 52 4.69 1.17 1.71
N ILE A 53 3.49 1.45 1.25
CA ILE A 53 2.29 0.66 1.57
C ILE A 53 1.82 0.00 0.29
N TYR A 54 1.52 -1.29 0.37
CA TYR A 54 0.97 -2.07 -0.71
C TYR A 54 -0.44 -2.50 -0.31
N LEU A 55 -1.41 -2.17 -1.15
CA LEU A 55 -2.80 -2.54 -0.96
C LEU A 55 -3.24 -3.39 -2.15
N VAL A 56 -3.80 -4.57 -1.89
CA VAL A 56 -4.65 -5.21 -2.91
C VAL A 56 -6.01 -4.55 -2.79
N MET A 57 -6.38 -3.81 -3.82
CA MET A 57 -7.65 -3.10 -3.93
C MET A 57 -8.59 -3.87 -4.84
N LYS A 58 -9.87 -3.86 -4.53
CA LYS A 58 -10.94 -4.21 -5.46
C LYS A 58 -11.62 -2.93 -5.92
N ASP A 59 -11.75 -2.74 -7.22
CA ASP A 59 -12.48 -1.61 -7.79
C ASP A 59 -14.00 -1.87 -7.88
N ALA A 60 -14.73 -0.86 -8.35
CA ALA A 60 -16.18 -0.89 -8.46
C ALA A 60 -16.68 -1.89 -9.52
N ASP A 61 -15.86 -2.21 -10.52
CA ASP A 61 -16.16 -3.18 -11.58
C ASP A 61 -15.88 -4.62 -11.13
N GLY A 62 -15.17 -4.76 -10.00
CA GLY A 62 -14.89 -6.01 -9.32
C GLY A 62 -13.49 -6.57 -9.62
N ASP A 63 -12.67 -5.83 -10.37
CA ASP A 63 -11.30 -6.18 -10.68
C ASP A 63 -10.37 -5.81 -9.53
N ASN A 64 -9.31 -6.61 -9.38
CA ASN A 64 -8.29 -6.36 -8.37
C ASN A 64 -7.09 -5.65 -9.00
N PHE A 65 -6.54 -4.69 -8.27
CA PHE A 65 -5.28 -4.02 -8.61
C PHE A 65 -4.43 -3.81 -7.36
N ILE A 66 -3.13 -3.57 -7.53
CA ILE A 66 -2.27 -3.19 -6.40
C ILE A 66 -2.06 -1.69 -6.43
N LEU A 67 -2.45 -1.02 -5.34
CA LEU A 67 -2.09 0.37 -5.09
C LEU A 67 -0.82 0.41 -4.24
N THR A 68 0.22 1.04 -4.77
CA THR A 68 1.46 1.35 -4.04
C THR A 68 1.42 2.79 -3.58
N VAL A 69 1.51 3.02 -2.27
CA VAL A 69 1.49 4.36 -1.67
C VAL A 69 2.84 4.62 -1.03
N LEU A 70 3.57 5.62 -1.55
CA LEU A 70 4.81 6.10 -0.97
C LEU A 70 4.50 7.24 -0.02
N VAL A 71 5.01 7.17 1.20
CA VAL A 71 4.68 8.11 2.28
C VAL A 71 5.94 8.69 2.93
N ASP A 72 5.94 10.01 3.07
CA ASP A 72 6.89 10.78 3.86
C ASP A 72 6.13 11.48 5.00
N ILE A 73 6.70 11.51 6.20
CA ILE A 73 6.10 12.20 7.37
C ILE A 73 7.11 13.22 7.87
N MET A 74 6.85 14.50 7.63
CA MET A 74 7.75 15.57 8.00
C MET A 74 6.97 16.80 8.43
N GLU A 75 7.53 17.54 9.38
CA GLU A 75 6.98 18.82 9.85
C GLU A 75 5.49 18.75 10.26
N GLY A 76 5.07 17.62 10.86
CA GLY A 76 3.69 17.42 11.29
C GLY A 76 2.69 17.22 10.15
N ASN A 77 3.15 16.78 8.98
CA ASN A 77 2.33 16.45 7.83
C ASN A 77 2.68 15.07 7.26
N ILE A 78 1.68 14.39 6.71
CA ILE A 78 1.88 13.28 5.78
C ILE A 78 1.96 13.87 4.36
N PHE A 79 2.95 13.42 3.60
CA PHE A 79 3.07 13.62 2.16
C PHE A 79 3.02 12.25 1.51
N TYR A 80 2.13 12.04 0.56
CA TYR A 80 2.04 10.76 -0.12
C TYR A 80 1.88 10.88 -1.63
N LYS A 81 2.23 9.78 -2.29
CA LYS A 81 2.00 9.56 -3.72
C LYS A 81 1.58 8.12 -3.94
N GLU A 82 0.45 7.94 -4.57
CA GLU A 82 -0.11 6.67 -4.99
C GLU A 82 0.20 6.36 -6.45
N MET A 83 0.42 5.08 -6.75
CA MET A 83 0.63 4.54 -8.09
C MET A 83 0.07 3.13 -8.11
N ASP A 84 -0.80 2.83 -9.08
CA ASP A 84 -1.24 1.46 -9.29
C ASP A 84 -0.15 0.63 -10.03
N ASN A 85 -0.29 -0.70 -10.02
CA ASN A 85 0.67 -1.61 -10.63
C ASN A 85 0.87 -1.40 -12.14
N SER A 86 -0.14 -0.89 -12.86
CA SER A 86 -0.02 -0.62 -14.31
C SER A 86 0.98 0.48 -14.63
N MET A 87 1.27 1.36 -13.66
CA MET A 87 2.29 2.42 -13.77
C MET A 87 3.72 1.91 -13.53
N GLY A 88 3.88 0.66 -13.10
CA GLY A 88 5.17 0.04 -12.77
C GLY A 88 5.98 0.74 -11.69
N PRO A 89 5.48 0.86 -10.44
CA PRO A 89 6.13 1.60 -9.35
C PRO A 89 7.61 1.22 -9.15
N ILE A 90 8.44 2.18 -8.72
CA ILE A 90 9.84 1.86 -8.39
C ILE A 90 9.91 0.95 -7.16
N ALA A 91 9.05 1.17 -6.18
CA ALA A 91 8.97 0.33 -4.99
C ALA A 91 8.45 -1.07 -5.35
N ASP A 92 9.23 -2.09 -5.05
CA ASP A 92 9.05 -3.46 -5.54
C ASP A 92 9.20 -4.50 -4.42
N ARG A 93 9.12 -4.08 -3.15
CA ARG A 93 9.10 -4.96 -1.97
C ARG A 93 7.68 -5.42 -1.62
N CYS A 94 6.75 -5.37 -2.56
CA CYS A 94 5.40 -5.93 -2.41
C CYS A 94 5.48 -7.44 -2.07
N PRO A 95 4.62 -7.97 -1.21
CA PRO A 95 4.55 -9.42 -1.01
C PRO A 95 4.15 -10.14 -2.30
N VAL A 96 4.83 -11.26 -2.59
CA VAL A 96 4.58 -12.03 -3.83
C VAL A 96 3.15 -12.57 -3.88
N ALA A 97 2.59 -12.97 -2.73
CA ALA A 97 1.23 -13.47 -2.62
C ALA A 97 0.16 -12.46 -3.07
N PHE A 98 0.46 -11.16 -3.12
CA PHE A 98 -0.50 -10.16 -3.63
C PHE A 98 -0.69 -10.29 -5.14
N LEU A 99 0.33 -10.76 -5.87
CA LEU A 99 0.26 -10.93 -7.32
C LEU A 99 -0.72 -12.03 -7.74
N GLU A 100 -0.95 -13.02 -6.87
CA GLU A 100 -1.90 -14.12 -7.10
C GLU A 100 -3.35 -13.65 -7.09
N MET A 101 -3.61 -12.43 -6.59
CA MET A 101 -4.94 -11.84 -6.53
C MET A 101 -5.25 -10.94 -7.74
N LEU A 102 -4.25 -10.68 -8.60
CA LEU A 102 -4.39 -9.78 -9.74
C LEU A 102 -4.80 -10.50 -11.02
N PRO A 103 -5.49 -9.82 -11.94
CA PRO A 103 -5.62 -10.32 -13.31
C PRO A 103 -4.24 -10.39 -14.00
N GLU A 104 -4.21 -11.04 -15.16
CA GLU A 104 -3.02 -11.06 -16.02
C GLU A 104 -2.55 -9.63 -16.37
N PRO A 105 -1.24 -9.36 -16.38
CA PRO A 105 -0.73 -8.01 -16.65
C PRO A 105 -1.05 -7.59 -18.09
N THR A 106 -1.61 -6.40 -18.24
CA THR A 106 -1.99 -5.84 -19.55
C THR A 106 -0.94 -4.88 -20.12
N SER A 107 0.03 -4.46 -19.32
CA SER A 107 1.09 -3.51 -19.72
C SER A 107 2.50 -4.05 -19.50
N ILE A 108 3.46 -3.54 -20.27
CA ILE A 108 4.89 -3.85 -20.08
C ILE A 108 5.40 -3.37 -18.72
N TYR A 109 4.86 -2.26 -18.21
CA TYR A 109 5.24 -1.69 -16.92
C TYR A 109 4.81 -2.59 -15.77
N ASP A 110 3.57 -3.12 -15.81
CA ASP A 110 3.07 -4.09 -14.83
C ASP A 110 3.90 -5.37 -14.89
N THR A 111 4.12 -5.90 -16.10
CA THR A 111 4.92 -7.12 -16.33
C THR A 111 6.31 -7.00 -15.72
N GLU A 112 7.04 -5.91 -15.99
CA GLU A 112 8.38 -5.70 -15.46
C GLU A 112 8.37 -5.42 -13.95
N TRP A 113 7.33 -4.77 -13.42
CA TRP A 113 7.18 -4.56 -11.99
C TRP A 113 6.94 -5.88 -11.25
N ARG A 114 6.04 -6.74 -11.74
CA ARG A 114 5.79 -8.08 -11.17
C ARG A 114 7.07 -8.92 -11.14
N LYS A 115 7.91 -8.87 -12.18
CA LYS A 115 9.22 -9.54 -12.18
C LYS A 115 10.14 -9.05 -11.05
N ARG A 116 10.19 -7.73 -10.80
CA ARG A 116 10.97 -7.17 -9.69
C ARG A 116 10.43 -7.61 -8.33
N VAL A 117 9.10 -7.57 -8.16
CA VAL A 117 8.43 -8.07 -6.96
C VAL A 117 8.77 -9.53 -6.67
N ILE A 118 8.65 -10.40 -7.67
CA ILE A 118 9.00 -11.83 -7.56
C ILE A 118 10.48 -12.01 -7.20
N LYS A 119 11.37 -11.20 -7.78
CA LYS A 119 12.82 -11.25 -7.50
C LYS A 119 13.16 -10.92 -6.04
N ASN A 120 12.44 -9.98 -5.42
CA ASN A 120 12.66 -9.58 -4.02
C ASN A 120 12.15 -10.60 -3.00
N ARG A 121 11.25 -11.52 -3.39
CA ARG A 121 10.79 -12.65 -2.57
C ARG A 121 10.25 -12.25 -1.19
N VAL A 122 9.56 -11.12 -1.10
CA VAL A 122 8.92 -10.70 0.16
C VAL A 122 7.78 -11.66 0.47
N ILE A 123 7.86 -12.29 1.64
CA ILE A 123 6.86 -13.24 2.13
C ILE A 123 5.81 -12.46 2.92
N TYR A 124 4.54 -12.66 2.55
CA TYR A 124 3.44 -12.07 3.29
C TYR A 124 3.33 -12.70 4.68
N HIS A 125 3.22 -11.85 5.69
CA HIS A 125 2.72 -12.19 7.01
C HIS A 125 1.77 -11.07 7.44
N SER A 126 0.74 -11.40 8.22
CA SER A 126 -0.11 -10.35 8.78
C SER A 126 0.74 -9.45 9.69
N GLN A 127 0.73 -8.16 9.41
CA GLN A 127 1.39 -7.14 10.25
C GLN A 127 0.44 -6.50 11.25
N ILE A 128 -0.86 -6.73 11.04
CA ILE A 128 -1.93 -6.29 11.91
C ILE A 128 -2.43 -7.56 12.60
N ALA A 129 -2.56 -7.54 13.92
CA ALA A 129 -3.32 -8.58 14.60
C ALA A 129 -4.73 -8.58 14.00
N GLU A 130 -5.24 -9.73 13.55
CA GLU A 130 -6.56 -9.83 12.92
C GLU A 130 -7.54 -8.92 13.64
N ILE A 131 -7.93 -7.83 12.97
CA ILE A 131 -9.03 -7.01 13.45
C ILE A 131 -10.20 -7.97 13.39
N ILE A 132 -10.67 -8.40 14.56
CA ILE A 132 -11.92 -9.13 14.71
C ILE A 132 -12.91 -8.37 13.83
N SER A 133 -13.28 -8.99 12.71
CA SER A 133 -14.43 -8.55 11.93
C SER A 133 -15.52 -8.23 12.93
N PRO A 134 -16.22 -7.08 12.87
CA PRO A 134 -17.38 -6.87 13.72
C PRO A 134 -18.36 -8.00 13.45
N LEU A 135 -18.25 -9.04 14.27
CA LEU A 135 -19.19 -10.12 14.42
C LEU A 135 -20.45 -9.44 14.92
N ASN A 136 -21.45 -9.40 14.03
CA ASN A 136 -22.87 -9.50 14.34
C ASN A 136 -23.31 -8.93 15.70
N ILE A 137 -23.86 -7.72 15.68
CA ILE A 137 -25.02 -7.36 16.52
C ILE A 137 -26.05 -6.70 15.62
#